data_AF-A0A2I0P2B1-F1
#
_entry.id   AF-A0A2I0P2B1-F1
#
_cell.length_a   1.000
_cell.length_b   1.000
_cell.length_c   1.000
_cell.angle_alpha   90.00
_cell.angle_beta   90.00
_cell.angle_gamma   90.00
#
_symmetry.space_group_name_H-M   'P 1'
#
loop_
_entity.id
_entity.type
_entity.pdbx_description
1 polymer ?
#
loop_
_entity_poly.entity_id
_entity_poly.type
_entity_poly.pdbx_seq_one_letter_code
_entity_poly.pdbx_strand_id
1 'polypeptide(L)'
;LEMTRDEEFSVISGDDGITLPILGIGGAGVISVAANIVPGPMIQMYDAVQKGDYETARKIHFELSPLFRAMFFESNPIPVKVASEMRGLAAGPVRLPLDDASAGTREKLKEVLSHYD
;
A
#
# COMPACT_ATOMS: atom_id res chain seq x y z
N LEU A 1 -14.99 -13.12 -4.27
CA LEU A 1 -16.05 -12.21 -4.78
C LEU A 1 -17.21 -12.96 -5.40
N GLU A 2 -16.99 -14.07 -6.12
CA GLU A 2 -18.08 -14.87 -6.71
C GLU A 2 -19.20 -15.23 -5.72
N MET A 3 -18.85 -15.70 -4.52
CA MET A 3 -19.82 -16.11 -3.50
C MET A 3 -20.57 -14.95 -2.83
N THR A 4 -20.22 -13.69 -3.11
CA THR A 4 -20.74 -12.51 -2.42
C THR A 4 -21.40 -11.51 -3.37
N ARG A 5 -21.69 -11.89 -4.63
CA ARG A 5 -22.16 -10.95 -5.67
C ARG A 5 -23.57 -10.42 -5.43
N ASP A 6 -24.43 -11.24 -4.83
CA ASP A 6 -25.85 -10.94 -4.61
C ASP A 6 -26.16 -10.64 -3.12
N GLU A 7 -25.11 -10.44 -2.32
CA GLU A 7 -25.20 -10.14 -0.89
C GLU A 7 -24.81 -8.68 -0.64
N GLU A 8 -25.34 -8.07 0.43
CA GLU A 8 -24.83 -6.78 0.94
C GLU A 8 -23.50 -6.99 1.67
N PHE A 9 -22.48 -7.43 0.92
CA PHE A 9 -21.19 -7.83 1.47
C PHE A 9 -20.03 -7.21 0.68
N SER A 10 -19.22 -6.38 1.35
CA SER A 10 -18.06 -5.72 0.74
C SER A 10 -16.79 -6.55 0.94
N VAL A 11 -16.12 -6.90 -0.16
CA VAL A 11 -14.76 -7.46 -0.11
C VAL A 11 -13.76 -6.33 -0.33
N ILE A 12 -12.85 -6.17 0.62
CA ILE A 12 -11.84 -5.11 0.63
C ILE A 12 -10.47 -5.77 0.54
N SER A 13 -9.59 -5.28 -0.34
CA SER A 13 -8.22 -5.80 -0.44
C SER A 13 -7.48 -5.60 0.88
N GLY A 14 -6.77 -6.64 1.32
CA GLY A 14 -5.86 -6.58 2.47
C GLY A 14 -4.39 -6.39 2.08
N ASP A 15 -4.10 -6.27 0.78
CA ASP A 15 -2.74 -6.17 0.26
C ASP A 15 -2.70 -5.16 -0.90
N ASP A 16 -1.82 -4.17 -0.77
CA ASP A 16 -1.66 -3.08 -1.72
C ASP A 16 -1.28 -3.58 -3.13
N GLY A 17 -0.42 -4.59 -3.20
CA GLY A 17 0.10 -5.17 -4.44
C GLY A 17 -0.93 -5.94 -5.27
N ILE A 18 -2.07 -6.30 -4.69
CA ILE A 18 -3.18 -6.97 -5.40
C ILE A 18 -4.48 -6.17 -5.37
N THR A 19 -4.41 -4.90 -4.97
CA THR A 19 -5.60 -4.04 -4.90
C THR A 19 -6.23 -3.83 -6.28
N LEU A 20 -5.43 -3.51 -7.30
CA LEU A 20 -5.94 -3.29 -8.66
C LEU A 20 -6.73 -4.50 -9.22
N PRO A 21 -6.19 -5.74 -9.21
CA PRO A 21 -6.97 -6.88 -9.69
C PRO A 21 -8.22 -7.14 -8.86
N ILE A 22 -8.18 -6.96 -7.53
CA ILE A 22 -9.37 -7.11 -6.66
C ILE A 22 -10.45 -6.09 -7.03
N LEU A 23 -10.10 -4.82 -7.21
CA LEU A 23 -11.04 -3.79 -7.65
C LEU A 23 -11.63 -4.14 -9.03
N GLY A 24 -10.79 -4.62 -9.95
CA GLY A 24 -11.21 -5.00 -11.31
C GLY A 24 -12.22 -6.14 -11.38
N ILE A 25 -12.36 -6.96 -10.33
CA ILE A 25 -13.35 -8.05 -10.25
C ILE A 25 -14.51 -7.75 -9.30
N GLY A 26 -14.68 -6.49 -8.87
CA GLY A 26 -15.81 -6.04 -8.04
C GLY A 26 -15.50 -5.86 -6.56
N GLY A 27 -14.21 -5.77 -6.18
CA GLY A 27 -13.82 -5.38 -4.82
C GLY A 27 -14.19 -3.94 -4.50
N ALA A 28 -14.44 -3.66 -3.22
CA ALA A 28 -14.95 -2.37 -2.76
C ALA A 28 -13.85 -1.34 -2.45
N GLY A 29 -12.60 -1.76 -2.27
CA GLY A 29 -11.51 -0.89 -1.82
C GLY A 29 -10.27 -1.64 -1.35
N VAL A 30 -9.48 -0.97 -0.51
CA VAL A 30 -8.30 -1.54 0.18
C VAL A 30 -8.20 -1.01 1.61
N ILE A 31 -7.82 -1.88 2.55
CA ILE A 31 -7.27 -1.48 3.85
C ILE A 31 -5.75 -1.50 3.67
N SER A 32 -5.16 -0.31 3.52
CA SER A 32 -3.85 -0.13 2.91
C SER A 32 -2.74 0.13 3.93
N VAL A 33 -1.56 -0.48 3.71
CA VAL A 33 -0.32 -0.10 4.41
C VAL A 33 0.30 1.10 3.71
N ALA A 34 0.43 1.04 2.39
CA ALA A 34 1.06 2.08 1.57
C ALA A 34 0.38 3.46 1.70
N ALA A 35 -0.93 3.52 1.95
CA ALA A 35 -1.67 4.75 2.16
C ALA A 35 -1.22 5.56 3.40
N ASN A 36 -0.48 4.96 4.34
CA ASN A 36 0.19 5.72 5.41
C ASN A 36 1.27 6.67 4.88
N ILE A 37 1.85 6.36 3.71
CA ILE A 37 2.95 7.10 3.10
C ILE A 37 2.48 7.88 1.88
N VAL A 38 1.67 7.26 1.00
CA VAL A 38 1.20 7.85 -0.26
C VAL A 38 -0.33 7.80 -0.40
N PRO A 39 -1.09 8.46 0.49
CA PRO A 39 -2.55 8.40 0.45
C PRO A 39 -3.13 8.95 -0.87
N GLY A 40 -2.55 10.01 -1.43
CA GLY A 40 -3.00 10.64 -2.68
C GLY A 40 -3.00 9.68 -3.87
N PRO A 41 -1.85 9.11 -4.26
CA PRO A 41 -1.78 8.11 -5.32
C PRO A 41 -2.68 6.89 -5.11
N MET A 42 -2.84 6.40 -3.86
CA MET A 42 -3.75 5.29 -3.57
C MET A 42 -5.21 5.63 -3.87
N ILE A 43 -5.66 6.84 -3.49
CA ILE A 43 -7.01 7.33 -3.81
C ILE A 43 -7.17 7.52 -5.33
N GLN A 44 -6.15 8.08 -6.01
CA GLN A 44 -6.19 8.26 -7.47
C GLN A 44 -6.33 6.93 -8.22
N MET A 45 -5.63 5.88 -7.78
CA MET A 45 -5.77 4.54 -8.34
C MET A 45 -7.19 4.01 -8.16
N TYR A 46 -7.76 4.16 -6.96
CA TYR A 46 -9.14 3.76 -6.67
C TYR A 46 -10.15 4.51 -7.55
N ASP A 47 -10.06 5.84 -7.60
CA ASP A 47 -10.94 6.69 -8.38
C ASP A 47 -10.87 6.39 -9.89
N ALA A 48 -9.67 6.08 -10.40
CA ALA A 48 -9.49 5.67 -11.78
C ALA A 48 -10.25 4.38 -12.08
N VAL A 49 -10.21 3.38 -11.20
CA VAL A 49 -11.01 2.16 -11.35
C VAL A 49 -12.51 2.46 -11.28
N GLN A 50 -12.96 3.30 -10.33
CA GLN A 50 -14.39 3.67 -10.22
C GLN A 50 -14.92 4.38 -11.47
N LYS A 51 -14.05 5.10 -12.19
CA LYS A 51 -14.36 5.76 -13.48
C LYS A 51 -14.22 4.84 -14.69
N GLY A 52 -13.78 3.59 -14.51
CA GLY A 52 -13.47 2.65 -15.59
C GLY A 52 -12.16 2.95 -16.33
N ASP A 53 -11.35 3.90 -15.85
CA ASP A 53 -10.05 4.26 -16.41
C ASP A 53 -8.95 3.31 -15.90
N TYR A 54 -8.97 2.08 -16.42
CA TYR A 54 -7.97 1.08 -16.06
C TYR A 54 -6.57 1.37 -16.61
N GLU A 55 -6.43 2.24 -17.60
CA GLU A 55 -5.12 2.65 -18.11
C GLU A 55 -4.39 3.49 -17.06
N THR A 56 -5.04 4.54 -16.56
CA THR A 56 -4.53 5.36 -15.46
C THR A 56 -4.32 4.51 -14.20
N ALA A 57 -5.27 3.66 -13.85
CA ALA A 57 -5.14 2.80 -12.66
C ALA A 57 -3.93 1.86 -12.74
N ARG A 58 -3.66 1.24 -13.91
CA ARG A 58 -2.46 0.41 -14.12
C ARG A 58 -1.19 1.22 -14.04
N LYS A 59 -1.15 2.41 -14.62
CA LYS A 59 0.02 3.30 -14.56
C LYS A 59 0.38 3.60 -13.10
N ILE A 60 -0.60 4.04 -12.30
CA ILE A 60 -0.41 4.33 -10.88
C ILE A 60 0.00 3.07 -10.12
N HIS A 61 -0.65 1.93 -10.38
CA HIS A 61 -0.28 0.66 -9.75
C HIS A 61 1.20 0.29 -9.98
N PHE A 62 1.70 0.43 -11.20
CA PHE A 62 3.11 0.16 -11.50
C PHE A 62 4.06 1.18 -10.89
N GLU A 63 3.66 2.45 -10.86
CA GLU A 63 4.40 3.51 -10.16
C GLU A 63 4.54 3.21 -8.67
N LEU A 64 3.49 2.70 -8.02
CA LEU A 64 3.47 2.36 -6.59
C LEU A 64 4.02 0.97 -6.26
N SER A 65 4.17 0.09 -7.24
CA SER A 65 4.61 -1.30 -7.05
C SER A 65 5.95 -1.44 -6.30
N PRO A 66 6.99 -0.60 -6.53
CA PRO A 66 8.19 -0.60 -5.71
C PRO A 66 7.91 -0.34 -4.22
N LEU A 67 7.06 0.65 -3.91
CA LEU A 67 6.65 0.96 -2.54
C LEU A 67 5.88 -0.20 -1.90
N PHE A 68 4.94 -0.82 -2.64
CA PHE A 68 4.19 -1.98 -2.12
C PHE A 68 5.14 -3.09 -1.67
N ARG A 69 6.14 -3.45 -2.48
CA ARG A 69 7.15 -4.45 -2.08
C ARG A 69 7.98 -3.99 -0.89
N ALA A 70 8.35 -2.71 -0.87
CA ALA A 70 9.18 -2.16 0.21
C ALA A 70 8.48 -2.20 1.58
N MET A 71 7.16 -2.03 1.62
CA MET A 71 6.38 -2.14 2.86
C MET A 71 6.42 -3.54 3.49
N PHE A 72 6.89 -4.55 2.75
CA PHE A 72 7.00 -5.95 3.18
C PHE A 72 8.43 -6.51 3.06
N PHE A 73 9.47 -5.67 3.03
CA PHE A 73 10.86 -6.14 3.16
C PHE A 73 11.11 -6.86 4.48
N GLU A 74 10.41 -6.43 5.53
CA GLU A 74 10.35 -7.08 6.84
C GLU A 74 8.88 -7.11 7.31
N SER A 75 8.59 -7.77 8.44
CA SER A 75 7.23 -7.90 8.95
C SER A 75 6.55 -6.53 9.19
N ASN A 76 5.38 -6.33 8.58
CA ASN A 76 4.54 -5.16 8.87
C ASN A 76 4.15 -5.13 10.36
N PRO A 77 4.21 -3.98 11.07
CA PRO A 77 4.43 -2.62 10.59
C PRO A 77 5.87 -2.07 10.66
N ILE A 78 6.91 -2.91 10.70
CA ILE A 78 8.30 -2.43 10.81
C ILE A 78 8.66 -1.47 9.65
N PRO A 79 8.50 -1.83 8.36
CA PRO A 79 8.92 -0.95 7.26
C PRO A 79 8.10 0.34 7.16
N VAL A 80 6.78 0.26 7.35
CA VAL A 80 5.90 1.44 7.25
C VAL A 80 6.18 2.45 8.37
N LYS A 81 6.52 1.98 9.59
CA LYS A 81 6.91 2.88 10.68
C LYS A 81 8.22 3.61 10.40
N VAL A 82 9.21 2.91 9.85
CA VAL A 82 10.47 3.52 9.43
C VAL A 82 10.25 4.51 8.29
N ALA A 83 9.41 4.18 7.31
CA ALA A 83 9.06 5.09 6.23
C ALA A 83 8.38 6.36 6.75
N SER A 84 7.44 6.22 7.70
CA SER A 84 6.80 7.35 8.37
C SER A 84 7.80 8.21 9.14
N GLU A 85 8.74 7.60 9.88
CA GLU A 85 9.84 8.31 10.55
C GLU A 85 10.68 9.12 9.55
N MET A 86 11.08 8.51 8.42
CA MET A 86 11.85 9.17 7.35
C MET A 86 11.11 10.36 6.72
N ARG A 87 9.78 10.34 6.72
CA ARG A 87 8.91 11.44 6.27
C ARG A 87 8.65 12.50 7.35
N GLY A 88 9.26 12.37 8.53
CA GLY A 88 9.04 13.28 9.66
C GLY A 88 7.66 13.11 10.32
N LEU A 89 6.97 12.00 10.08
CA LEU A 89 5.69 11.68 10.72
C LEU A 89 5.93 11.00 12.08
N ALA A 90 5.03 11.23 13.03
CA ALA A 90 5.10 10.61 14.35
C ALA A 90 4.72 9.12 14.27
N ALA A 91 5.71 8.24 14.12
CA ALA A 91 5.51 6.79 14.07
C ALA A 91 5.79 6.08 15.41
N GLY A 92 6.79 6.57 16.17
CA GLY A 92 7.29 5.93 17.39
C GLY A 92 7.89 4.52 17.15
N PRO A 93 8.60 3.96 18.13
CA PRO A 93 9.21 2.64 17.98
C PRO A 93 8.14 1.54 17.86
N VAL A 94 8.53 0.39 17.30
CA VAL A 94 7.74 -0.84 17.45
C VAL A 94 7.82 -1.33 18.90
N ARG A 95 6.94 -2.27 19.25
CA ARG A 95 6.98 -2.97 20.55
C ARG A 95 7.27 -4.44 20.29
N LEU A 96 7.98 -5.07 21.22
CA LEU A 96 8.20 -6.51 21.21
C LEU A 96 6.86 -7.26 21.00
N PRO A 97 6.85 -8.36 20.22
CA PRO A 97 8.02 -9.10 19.72
C PRO A 97 8.65 -8.55 18.43
N LEU A 98 8.18 -7.41 17.91
CA LEU A 98 8.81 -6.76 16.77
C LEU A 98 10.10 -6.04 17.20
N ASP A 99 11.08 -6.03 16.30
CA ASP A 99 12.38 -5.40 16.49
C ASP A 99 12.59 -4.28 15.46
N ASP A 100 13.63 -3.47 15.66
CA ASP A 100 13.99 -2.41 14.73
C ASP A 100 14.35 -2.96 13.34
N ALA A 101 13.99 -2.21 12.30
CA ALA A 101 14.36 -2.56 10.93
C ALA A 101 15.88 -2.64 10.79
N SER A 102 16.35 -3.65 10.06
CA SER A 102 17.77 -3.79 9.75
C SER A 102 18.31 -2.57 9.00
N ALA A 103 19.62 -2.32 9.12
CA ALA A 103 20.28 -1.24 8.38
C ALA A 103 20.07 -1.35 6.86
N GLY A 104 20.10 -2.58 6.32
CA GLY A 104 19.83 -2.83 4.90
C GLY A 104 18.39 -2.50 4.49
N THR A 105 17.40 -2.79 5.33
CA THR A 105 16.01 -2.39 5.06
C THR A 105 15.85 -0.88 5.11
N ARG A 106 16.48 -0.19 6.08
CA ARG A 106 16.48 1.28 6.15
C ARG A 106 17.07 1.92 4.89
N GLU A 107 18.20 1.40 4.40
CA GLU A 107 18.84 1.90 3.17
C GLU A 107 17.96 1.72 1.93
N LYS A 108 17.43 0.51 1.72
CA LYS A 108 16.51 0.21 0.60
C LYS A 108 15.23 1.04 0.67
N LEU A 109 14.66 1.22 1.88
CA LEU A 109 13.49 2.07 2.06
C LEU A 109 13.79 3.52 1.67
N LYS A 110 14.94 4.06 2.07
CA LYS A 110 15.34 5.41 1.70
C LYS A 110 15.45 5.59 0.18
N GLU A 111 16.04 4.62 -0.52
CA GLU A 111 16.12 4.63 -1.98
C GLU A 111 14.72 4.62 -2.61
N VAL A 112 13.87 3.67 -2.23
CA VAL A 112 12.50 3.57 -2.76
C VAL A 112 11.69 4.84 -2.48
N LEU A 113 11.77 5.38 -1.26
CA LEU A 113 11.04 6.58 -0.87
C LEU A 113 11.49 7.83 -1.64
N SER A 114 12.72 7.87 -2.17
CA SER A 114 13.19 9.01 -2.98
C SER A 114 12.43 9.20 -4.30
N HIS A 115 11.66 8.20 -4.73
CA HIS A 115 10.82 8.27 -5.93
C HIS A 115 9.41 8.82 -5.67
N TYR A 116 9.07 9.07 -4.41
CA TYR A 116 7.75 9.58 -4.01
C TYR A 116 8.00 10.84 -3.19
N ASP A 117 7.42 11.98 -3.54
CA ASP A 117 7.57 13.23 -2.77
C ASP A 117 6.51 13.35 -1.67
#